data_AF-A0A6N7V672-F1
#
_entry.id   AF-A0A6N7V672-F1
#
_cell.length_a   1.000
_cell.length_b   1.000
_cell.length_c   1.000
_cell.angle_alpha   90.00
_cell.angle_beta   90.00
_cell.angle_gamma   90.00
#
_symmetry.space_group_name_H-M   'P 1'
#
loop_
_entity.id
_entity.type
_entity.pdbx_description
1 polymer ?
#
loop_
_entity_poly.entity_id
_entity_poly.type
_entity_poly.pdbx_seq_one_letter_code
_entity_poly.pdbx_strand_id
1 'polypeptide(L)'
;MSEKKGVFLKSKIKFGTESAGLVLILAVILSQSANRYHLVATVCVCDFYRIVQEPFLFGVLIMPVILFLLLEQTKDRKTLNYYCRVPGRIFLWNRIVKKVLWYSGIFTLLLGGTAFVVGWLKTDSLYNWDQYESVFYLRSQMLVSVSWVWVMAVNLLLIWIKITVLALLHQVFLLLPKSQKYIWLLVVALGAIETFQRGRFFFLVFYPEDFLWNRKEWTMGLLAGGIVLAAGVYAIGRRISGRRDILDVS
;
A
#
# COMPACT_ATOMS: atom_id res chain seq x y z
N MET A 1 -22.61 -4.00 41.60
CA MET A 1 -21.76 -5.12 41.11
C MET A 1 -22.71 -6.13 40.48
N SER A 2 -22.73 -6.25 39.14
CA SER A 2 -23.22 -7.40 38.35
C SER A 2 -23.49 -6.97 36.89
N GLU A 3 -22.49 -7.31 36.07
CA GLU A 3 -22.48 -7.59 34.63
C GLU A 3 -23.64 -7.12 33.72
N LYS A 4 -23.41 -6.02 33.00
CA LYS A 4 -23.85 -5.90 31.60
C LYS A 4 -22.68 -6.27 30.70
N LYS A 5 -22.50 -7.57 30.45
CA LYS A 5 -21.59 -8.09 29.41
C LYS A 5 -22.11 -7.62 28.06
N GLY A 6 -21.51 -6.55 27.56
CA GLY A 6 -21.77 -5.98 26.25
C GLY A 6 -21.55 -7.02 25.17
N VAL A 7 -22.54 -7.10 24.29
CA VAL A 7 -22.61 -7.94 23.10
C VAL A 7 -21.32 -7.80 22.28
N PHE A 8 -20.44 -8.79 22.40
CA PHE A 8 -19.29 -8.97 21.53
C PHE A 8 -19.81 -9.40 20.15
N LEU A 9 -20.00 -8.43 19.25
CA LEU A 9 -20.09 -8.70 17.82
C LEU A 9 -18.73 -9.24 17.34
N LYS A 10 -18.59 -10.57 17.40
CA LYS A 10 -17.59 -11.32 16.64
C LYS A 10 -17.92 -11.13 15.15
N SER A 11 -17.36 -10.10 14.52
CA SER A 11 -17.22 -10.10 13.07
C SER A 11 -16.17 -11.17 12.72
N LYS A 12 -16.60 -12.41 12.50
CA LYS A 12 -15.79 -13.41 11.80
C LYS A 12 -15.55 -12.85 10.40
N ILE A 13 -14.37 -12.29 10.16
CA ILE A 13 -13.97 -11.91 8.81
C ILE A 13 -13.90 -13.22 8.03
N LYS A 14 -14.82 -13.46 7.08
CA LYS A 14 -14.74 -14.58 6.14
C LYS A 14 -13.64 -14.27 5.13
N PHE A 15 -12.39 -14.36 5.55
CA PHE A 15 -11.19 -14.09 4.76
C PHE A 15 -10.84 -15.24 3.80
N GLY A 16 -11.73 -16.20 3.53
CA GLY A 16 -11.37 -17.51 2.99
C GLY A 16 -11.37 -17.65 1.47
N THR A 17 -12.42 -17.15 0.79
CA THR A 17 -12.63 -17.40 -0.65
C THR A 17 -12.27 -16.19 -1.52
N GLU A 18 -12.58 -14.98 -1.06
CA GLU A 18 -12.31 -13.73 -1.80
C GLU A 18 -10.80 -13.39 -1.83
N SER A 19 -10.09 -13.69 -0.74
CA SER A 19 -8.64 -13.50 -0.66
C SER A 19 -7.87 -14.45 -1.58
N ALA A 20 -8.33 -15.70 -1.70
CA ALA A 20 -7.73 -16.70 -2.59
C ALA A 20 -7.86 -16.28 -4.06
N GLY A 21 -9.03 -15.74 -4.45
CA GLY A 21 -9.23 -15.17 -5.79
C GLY A 21 -8.28 -14.01 -6.08
N LEU A 22 -8.09 -13.09 -5.13
CA LEU A 22 -7.15 -11.98 -5.27
C LEU A 22 -5.70 -12.43 -5.41
N VAL A 23 -5.27 -13.40 -4.59
CA VAL A 23 -3.92 -13.98 -4.67
C VAL A 23 -3.69 -14.63 -6.03
N LEU A 24 -4.70 -15.33 -6.57
CA LEU A 24 -4.59 -16.01 -7.86
C LEU A 24 -4.53 -15.02 -9.03
N ILE A 25 -5.37 -13.96 -9.02
CA ILE A 25 -5.31 -12.88 -10.01
C ILE A 25 -3.93 -12.19 -9.98
N LEU A 26 -3.42 -11.89 -8.78
CA LEU A 26 -2.11 -11.29 -8.61
C LEU A 26 -1.00 -12.20 -9.14
N ALA A 27 -1.05 -13.49 -8.82
CA ALA A 27 -0.08 -14.47 -9.30
C ALA A 27 -0.08 -14.57 -10.83
N VAL A 28 -1.26 -14.57 -11.47
CA VAL A 28 -1.40 -14.56 -12.93
C VAL A 28 -0.78 -13.29 -13.52
N ILE A 29 -1.08 -12.11 -12.98
CA ILE A 29 -0.56 -10.84 -13.51
C ILE A 29 0.96 -10.75 -13.34
N LEU A 30 1.50 -11.18 -12.20
CA LEU A 30 2.94 -11.25 -11.99
C LEU A 30 3.61 -12.22 -12.95
N SER A 31 3.02 -13.40 -13.15
CA SER A 31 3.54 -14.37 -14.13
C SER A 31 3.49 -13.82 -15.56
N GLN A 32 2.43 -13.12 -15.94
CA GLN A 32 2.31 -12.53 -17.29
C GLN A 32 3.32 -11.40 -17.50
N SER A 33 3.53 -10.57 -16.47
CA SER A 33 4.51 -9.48 -16.50
C SER A 33 5.93 -10.04 -16.61
N ALA A 34 6.25 -11.08 -15.83
CA ALA A 34 7.55 -11.74 -15.87
C ALA A 34 7.84 -12.42 -17.22
N ASN A 35 6.85 -13.06 -17.83
CA ASN A 35 7.00 -13.68 -19.14
C ASN A 35 7.43 -12.65 -20.22
N ARG A 36 7.04 -11.37 -20.10
CA ARG A 36 7.53 -10.32 -21.01
C ARG A 36 9.02 -10.06 -20.85
N TYR A 37 9.55 -10.16 -19.64
CA TYR A 37 10.96 -9.94 -19.34
C TYR A 37 11.83 -11.15 -19.65
N HIS A 38 11.33 -12.37 -19.45
CA HIS A 38 12.04 -13.62 -19.79
C HIS A 38 12.40 -13.74 -21.28
N LEU A 39 11.70 -13.03 -22.16
CA LEU A 39 12.01 -13.01 -23.60
C LEU A 39 13.26 -12.17 -23.93
N VAL A 40 13.75 -11.35 -22.99
CA VAL A 40 14.77 -10.32 -23.24
C VAL A 40 15.94 -10.42 -22.26
N ALA A 41 15.72 -10.89 -21.03
CA ALA A 41 16.72 -10.92 -19.98
C ALA A 41 16.44 -12.04 -18.95
N THR A 42 17.45 -12.39 -18.16
CA THR A 42 17.32 -13.33 -17.05
C THR A 42 16.61 -12.66 -15.88
N VAL A 43 15.54 -13.29 -15.40
CA VAL A 43 14.71 -12.82 -14.29
C VAL A 43 15.16 -13.51 -13.00
N CYS A 44 15.12 -12.80 -11.88
CA CYS A 44 15.30 -13.37 -10.54
C CYS A 44 14.13 -13.02 -9.60
N VAL A 45 14.09 -13.63 -8.41
CA VAL A 45 13.04 -13.35 -7.40
C VAL A 45 13.00 -11.87 -7.00
N CYS A 46 14.15 -11.19 -6.93
CA CYS A 46 14.20 -9.75 -6.64
C CYS A 46 13.45 -8.88 -7.67
N ASP A 47 13.39 -9.31 -8.93
CA ASP A 47 12.63 -8.62 -9.97
C ASP A 47 11.12 -8.73 -9.76
N PHE A 48 10.62 -9.79 -9.14
CA PHE A 48 9.19 -9.91 -8.84
C PHE A 48 8.75 -8.92 -7.76
N TYR A 49 9.60 -8.65 -6.76
CA TYR A 49 9.34 -7.59 -5.78
C TYR A 49 9.31 -6.21 -6.44
N ARG A 50 10.13 -5.99 -7.47
CA ARG A 50 10.11 -4.78 -8.31
C ARG A 50 8.84 -4.65 -9.12
N ILE A 51 8.42 -5.71 -9.80
CA ILE A 51 7.24 -5.72 -10.68
C ILE A 51 5.97 -5.40 -9.90
N VAL A 52 5.81 -5.91 -8.66
CA VAL A 52 4.67 -5.57 -7.78
C VAL A 52 4.59 -4.05 -7.51
N GLN A 53 5.73 -3.36 -7.52
CA GLN A 53 5.79 -1.93 -7.26
C GLN A 53 5.67 -1.05 -8.50
N GLU A 54 5.54 -1.63 -9.69
CA GLU A 54 5.35 -0.84 -10.92
C GLU A 54 4.08 0.03 -10.81
N PRO A 55 4.12 1.31 -11.23
CA PRO A 55 3.04 2.26 -10.95
C PRO A 55 1.69 1.78 -11.48
N PHE A 56 1.69 1.20 -12.68
CA PHE A 56 0.49 0.62 -13.29
C PHE A 56 -0.04 -0.57 -12.49
N LEU A 57 0.84 -1.50 -12.10
CA LEU A 57 0.46 -2.70 -11.36
C LEU A 57 -0.06 -2.34 -9.97
N PHE A 58 0.65 -1.46 -9.26
CA PHE A 58 0.25 -0.98 -7.94
C PHE A 58 -1.06 -0.17 -7.99
N GLY A 59 -1.20 0.73 -8.96
CA GLY A 59 -2.40 1.55 -9.14
C GLY A 59 -3.65 0.78 -9.56
N VAL A 60 -3.51 -0.28 -10.37
CA VAL A 60 -4.65 -1.06 -10.86
C VAL A 60 -5.03 -2.23 -9.95
N LEU A 61 -4.07 -2.91 -9.31
CA LEU A 61 -4.35 -4.08 -8.47
C LEU A 61 -4.55 -3.77 -6.99
N ILE A 62 -3.76 -2.85 -6.44
CA ILE A 62 -3.69 -2.65 -4.98
C ILE A 62 -4.72 -1.61 -4.52
N MET A 63 -4.98 -0.60 -5.35
CA MET A 63 -5.96 0.47 -5.06
C MET A 63 -7.39 -0.07 -4.89
N PRO A 64 -7.95 -0.93 -5.77
CA PRO A 64 -9.30 -1.48 -5.60
C PRO A 64 -9.43 -2.42 -4.39
N VAL A 65 -8.38 -3.17 -4.05
CA VAL A 65 -8.36 -4.07 -2.88
C VAL A 65 -8.32 -3.26 -1.59
N ILE A 66 -7.46 -2.23 -1.53
CA ILE A 66 -7.44 -1.26 -0.43
C ILE A 66 -8.81 -0.57 -0.30
N LEU A 67 -9.39 -0.10 -1.40
CA LEU A 67 -10.72 0.51 -1.44
C LEU A 67 -11.81 -0.44 -0.97
N PHE A 68 -11.81 -1.70 -1.42
CA PHE A 68 -12.81 -2.70 -1.03
C PHE A 68 -12.76 -3.03 0.47
N LEU A 69 -11.56 -3.15 1.04
CA LEU A 69 -11.41 -3.43 2.47
C LEU A 69 -11.69 -2.21 3.33
N LEU A 70 -11.36 -1.01 2.85
CA LEU A 70 -11.78 0.24 3.49
C LEU A 70 -13.30 0.41 3.37
N LEU A 71 -13.93 -0.01 2.28
CA LEU A 71 -15.39 -0.04 2.11
C LEU A 71 -16.04 -1.04 3.06
N GLU A 72 -15.44 -2.22 3.27
CA GLU A 72 -15.91 -3.21 4.25
C GLU A 72 -15.80 -2.65 5.68
N GLN A 73 -14.73 -1.91 6.00
CA GLN A 73 -14.63 -1.14 7.25
C GLN A 73 -15.69 -0.03 7.37
N THR A 74 -16.24 0.43 6.24
CA THR A 74 -17.30 1.44 6.20
C THR A 74 -18.72 0.86 6.15
N LYS A 75 -18.94 -0.46 6.03
CA LYS A 75 -20.30 -1.03 6.17
C LYS A 75 -20.89 -0.82 7.57
N ASP A 76 -20.04 -0.62 8.58
CA ASP A 76 -20.45 -0.13 9.90
C ASP A 76 -20.92 1.35 9.89
N ARG A 77 -21.00 2.06 8.74
CA ARG A 77 -21.33 3.50 8.63
C ARG A 77 -22.74 3.95 8.97
N LYS A 78 -23.68 3.09 9.38
CA LYS A 78 -24.79 3.59 10.22
C LYS A 78 -24.27 4.35 11.45
N THR A 79 -22.98 4.18 11.76
CA THR A 79 -22.20 4.84 12.78
C THR A 79 -21.62 6.21 12.39
N LEU A 80 -21.59 6.72 11.14
CA LEU A 80 -20.96 8.05 10.87
C LEU A 80 -21.69 9.22 11.57
N ASN A 81 -23.02 9.13 11.71
CA ASN A 81 -23.81 10.02 12.57
C ASN A 81 -23.57 9.76 14.08
N TYR A 82 -23.10 8.56 14.45
CA TYR A 82 -22.64 8.21 15.80
C TYR A 82 -21.21 8.73 16.07
N TYR A 83 -20.30 8.74 15.08
CA TYR A 83 -18.96 9.35 15.17
C TYR A 83 -19.04 10.83 15.59
N CYS A 84 -20.08 11.54 15.12
CA CYS A 84 -20.32 12.94 15.47
C CYS A 84 -20.89 13.11 16.89
N ARG A 85 -21.53 12.07 17.46
CA ARG A 85 -22.29 12.12 18.73
C ARG A 85 -21.59 11.45 19.93
N VAL A 86 -20.46 10.77 19.73
CA VAL A 86 -19.82 9.97 20.79
C VAL A 86 -18.70 10.73 21.51
N PRO A 87 -18.70 10.75 22.86
CA PRO A 87 -17.52 11.17 23.63
C PRO A 87 -16.37 10.16 23.38
N GLY A 88 -15.23 10.63 22.86
CA GLY A 88 -14.05 9.79 22.61
C GLY A 88 -13.60 9.67 21.14
N ARG A 89 -13.80 10.68 20.31
CA ARG A 89 -13.44 10.68 18.87
C ARG A 89 -11.95 10.41 18.58
N ILE A 90 -11.05 10.92 19.43
CA ILE A 90 -9.60 10.65 19.33
C ILE A 90 -9.30 9.16 19.57
N PHE A 91 -9.99 8.53 20.53
CA PHE A 91 -9.85 7.10 20.79
C PHE A 91 -10.28 6.27 19.58
N LEU A 92 -11.38 6.68 18.94
CA LEU A 92 -11.90 6.02 17.75
C LEU A 92 -10.97 6.18 16.53
N TRP A 93 -10.41 7.39 16.31
CA TRP A 93 -9.36 7.61 15.30
C TRP A 93 -8.17 6.68 15.52
N ASN A 94 -7.67 6.60 16.76
CA ASN A 94 -6.56 5.69 17.09
C ASN A 94 -6.93 4.21 16.84
N ARG A 95 -8.19 3.82 17.06
CA ARG A 95 -8.67 2.47 16.74
C ARG A 95 -8.69 2.20 15.23
N ILE A 96 -9.12 3.17 14.41
CA ILE A 96 -9.07 3.07 12.95
C ILE A 96 -7.61 2.95 12.49
N VAL A 97 -6.73 3.83 12.98
CA VAL A 97 -5.29 3.82 12.63
C VAL A 97 -4.66 2.48 12.96
N LYS A 98 -4.94 1.91 14.15
CA LYS A 98 -4.47 0.56 14.52
C LYS A 98 -4.95 -0.52 13.54
N LYS A 99 -6.22 -0.46 13.11
CA LYS A 99 -6.75 -1.38 12.10
C LYS A 99 -6.02 -1.18 10.77
N VAL A 100 -5.86 0.06 10.31
CA VAL A 100 -5.15 0.39 9.06
C VAL A 100 -3.74 -0.21 9.06
N LEU A 101 -2.97 -0.01 10.14
CA LEU A 101 -1.61 -0.58 10.27
C LEU A 101 -1.61 -2.12 10.24
N TRP A 102 -2.60 -2.74 10.88
CA TRP A 102 -2.71 -4.20 10.91
C TRP A 102 -3.03 -4.77 9.52
N TYR A 103 -4.04 -4.20 8.85
CA TYR A 103 -4.40 -4.61 7.50
C TYR A 103 -3.27 -4.32 6.51
N SER A 104 -2.63 -3.14 6.56
CA SER A 104 -1.52 -2.83 5.66
C SER A 104 -0.36 -3.82 5.82
N GLY A 105 -0.06 -4.27 7.05
CA GLY A 105 0.91 -5.32 7.31
C GLY A 105 0.53 -6.66 6.66
N ILE A 106 -0.72 -7.10 6.85
CA ILE A 106 -1.24 -8.34 6.23
C ILE A 106 -1.15 -8.27 4.70
N PHE A 107 -1.56 -7.15 4.09
CA PHE A 107 -1.48 -6.98 2.63
C PHE A 107 -0.06 -6.94 2.11
N THR A 108 0.86 -6.32 2.86
CA THR A 108 2.28 -6.31 2.50
C THR A 108 2.84 -7.74 2.45
N LEU A 109 2.49 -8.57 3.45
CA LEU A 109 2.91 -9.97 3.49
C LEU A 109 2.27 -10.80 2.37
N LEU A 110 0.99 -10.55 2.05
CA LEU A 110 0.31 -11.23 0.95
C LEU A 110 0.95 -10.89 -0.41
N LEU A 111 1.19 -9.60 -0.67
CA LEU A 111 1.81 -9.13 -1.91
C LEU A 111 3.25 -9.65 -2.03
N GLY A 112 4.04 -9.49 -0.97
CA GLY A 112 5.43 -9.94 -0.93
C GLY A 112 5.56 -11.46 -1.02
N GLY A 113 4.71 -12.19 -0.29
CA GLY A 113 4.67 -13.65 -0.33
C GLY A 113 4.27 -14.16 -1.73
N THR A 114 3.31 -13.53 -2.38
CA THR A 114 2.94 -13.88 -3.77
C THR A 114 4.08 -13.60 -4.73
N ALA A 115 4.75 -12.46 -4.61
CA ALA A 115 5.93 -12.13 -5.42
C ALA A 115 7.04 -13.18 -5.25
N PHE A 116 7.32 -13.57 -4.01
CA PHE A 116 8.31 -14.59 -3.70
C PHE A 116 7.93 -15.95 -4.30
N VAL A 117 6.70 -16.42 -4.07
CA VAL A 117 6.24 -17.73 -4.56
C VAL A 117 6.27 -17.78 -6.09
N VAL A 118 5.75 -16.74 -6.77
CA VAL A 118 5.75 -16.70 -8.23
C VAL A 118 7.18 -16.63 -8.76
N GLY A 119 8.05 -15.81 -8.15
CA GLY A 119 9.46 -15.74 -8.53
C GLY A 119 10.18 -17.07 -8.35
N TRP A 120 10.03 -17.71 -7.19
CA TRP A 120 10.60 -19.02 -6.90
C TRP A 120 10.16 -20.10 -7.89
N LEU A 121 8.89 -20.08 -8.30
CA LEU A 121 8.36 -21.02 -9.30
C LEU A 121 8.86 -20.74 -10.74
N LYS A 122 9.38 -19.54 -11.01
CA LYS A 122 9.77 -19.09 -12.35
C LYS A 122 11.28 -19.00 -12.55
N THR A 123 12.04 -18.90 -11.46
CA THR A 123 13.47 -18.60 -11.50
C THR A 123 14.19 -19.37 -10.40
N ASP A 124 15.33 -19.98 -10.72
CA ASP A 124 16.19 -20.68 -9.74
C ASP A 124 17.13 -19.71 -8.99
N SER A 125 17.18 -18.44 -9.41
CA SER A 125 18.03 -17.42 -8.81
C SER A 125 17.23 -16.45 -7.93
N LEU A 126 17.69 -16.26 -6.69
CA LEU A 126 17.17 -15.24 -5.79
C LEU A 126 17.62 -13.82 -6.19
N TYR A 127 18.76 -13.69 -6.87
CA TYR A 127 19.40 -12.41 -7.18
C TYR A 127 20.33 -12.52 -8.40
N ASN A 128 20.26 -11.55 -9.31
CA ASN A 128 21.17 -11.47 -10.46
C ASN A 128 21.50 -10.02 -10.89
N TRP A 129 21.26 -9.00 -10.05
CA TRP A 129 21.43 -7.58 -10.45
C TRP A 129 22.90 -7.16 -10.62
N ASP A 130 23.83 -8.05 -10.33
CA ASP A 130 25.26 -7.94 -10.58
C ASP A 130 25.67 -8.48 -11.97
N GLN A 131 24.70 -8.94 -12.77
CA GLN A 131 24.93 -9.49 -14.11
C GLN A 131 24.36 -8.59 -15.22
N TYR A 132 25.08 -8.52 -16.35
CA TYR A 132 24.67 -7.76 -17.55
C TYR A 132 23.38 -8.29 -18.19
N GLU A 133 23.11 -9.59 -18.05
CA GLU A 133 21.93 -10.23 -18.61
C GLU A 133 20.68 -10.06 -17.73
N SER A 134 20.75 -9.30 -16.64
CA SER A 134 19.64 -9.11 -15.72
C SER A 134 18.60 -8.11 -16.22
N VAL A 135 17.34 -8.33 -15.84
CA VAL A 135 16.26 -7.35 -16.09
C VAL A 135 16.59 -6.00 -15.47
N PHE A 136 17.25 -6.01 -14.32
CA PHE A 136 17.69 -4.79 -13.64
C PHE A 136 18.70 -3.99 -14.45
N TYR A 137 19.71 -4.65 -15.03
CA TYR A 137 20.69 -3.98 -15.89
C TYR A 137 20.04 -3.44 -17.17
N LEU A 138 19.14 -4.21 -17.79
CA LEU A 138 18.41 -3.77 -18.99
C LEU A 138 17.68 -2.42 -18.76
N ARG A 139 17.06 -2.25 -17.58
CA ARG A 139 16.32 -1.04 -17.22
C ARG A 139 17.20 0.11 -16.75
N SER A 140 18.20 -0.20 -15.91
CA SER A 140 18.93 0.81 -15.15
C SER A 140 20.30 1.15 -15.75
N GLN A 141 20.83 0.28 -16.61
CA GLN A 141 22.20 0.33 -17.15
C GLN A 141 23.28 0.35 -16.04
N MET A 142 22.95 -0.19 -14.86
CA MET A 142 23.84 -0.25 -13.70
C MET A 142 23.94 -1.68 -13.18
N LEU A 143 25.15 -2.05 -12.76
CA LEU A 143 25.40 -3.25 -11.96
C LEU A 143 25.40 -2.86 -10.50
N VAL A 144 24.64 -3.60 -9.69
CA VAL A 144 24.53 -3.35 -8.26
C VAL A 144 24.83 -4.63 -7.51
N SER A 145 25.61 -4.52 -6.44
CA SER A 145 25.90 -5.61 -5.53
C SER A 145 25.25 -5.34 -4.17
N VAL A 146 23.98 -5.70 -4.02
CA VAL A 146 23.23 -5.64 -2.77
C VAL A 146 22.74 -7.02 -2.36
N SER A 147 22.56 -7.23 -1.06
CA SER A 147 21.98 -8.49 -0.56
C SER A 147 20.52 -8.62 -1.01
N TRP A 148 20.11 -9.81 -1.44
CA TRP A 148 18.72 -10.11 -1.76
C TRP A 148 17.78 -9.86 -0.56
N VAL A 149 18.28 -10.05 0.67
CA VAL A 149 17.53 -9.77 1.92
C VAL A 149 17.24 -8.28 2.03
N TRP A 150 18.22 -7.44 1.68
CA TRP A 150 18.06 -5.99 1.66
C TRP A 150 17.00 -5.57 0.64
N VAL A 151 17.07 -6.13 -0.57
CA VAL A 151 16.09 -5.86 -1.63
C VAL A 151 14.68 -6.25 -1.17
N MET A 152 14.51 -7.44 -0.62
CA MET A 152 13.23 -7.91 -0.07
C MET A 152 12.72 -6.98 1.04
N ALA A 153 13.54 -6.73 2.07
CA ALA A 153 13.13 -5.95 3.24
C ALA A 153 12.72 -4.51 2.87
N VAL A 154 13.52 -3.84 2.04
CA VAL A 154 13.20 -2.48 1.56
C VAL A 154 11.92 -2.48 0.73
N ASN A 155 11.75 -3.44 -0.18
CA ASN A 155 10.53 -3.50 -1.00
C ASN A 155 9.29 -3.72 -0.12
N LEU A 156 9.34 -4.62 0.86
CA LEU A 156 8.22 -4.85 1.78
C LEU A 156 7.89 -3.60 2.59
N LEU A 157 8.90 -2.90 3.13
CA LEU A 157 8.70 -1.66 3.88
C LEU A 157 8.06 -0.57 3.01
N LEU A 158 8.51 -0.43 1.76
CA LEU A 158 7.92 0.55 0.83
C LEU A 158 6.47 0.23 0.50
N ILE A 159 6.14 -1.04 0.24
CA ILE A 159 4.75 -1.47 0.04
C ILE A 159 3.92 -1.13 1.28
N TRP A 160 4.39 -1.48 2.47
CA TRP A 160 3.69 -1.23 3.73
C TRP A 160 3.41 0.26 3.97
N ILE A 161 4.42 1.10 3.76
CA ILE A 161 4.31 2.55 3.89
C ILE A 161 3.27 3.10 2.91
N LYS A 162 3.34 2.74 1.62
CA LYS A 162 2.41 3.21 0.59
C LYS A 162 0.97 2.86 0.93
N ILE A 163 0.71 1.59 1.27
CA ILE A 163 -0.63 1.12 1.65
C ILE A 163 -1.14 1.89 2.88
N THR A 164 -0.29 2.08 3.88
CA THR A 164 -0.63 2.80 5.12
C THR A 164 -0.98 4.26 4.84
N VAL A 165 -0.15 4.97 4.06
CA VAL A 165 -0.38 6.38 3.70
C VAL A 165 -1.69 6.54 2.94
N LEU A 166 -1.91 5.73 1.90
CA LEU A 166 -3.13 5.79 1.08
C LEU A 166 -4.39 5.49 1.91
N ALA A 167 -4.32 4.47 2.77
CA ALA A 167 -5.43 4.11 3.65
C ALA A 167 -5.73 5.20 4.69
N LEU A 168 -4.71 5.80 5.30
CA LEU A 168 -4.89 6.91 6.25
C LEU A 168 -5.46 8.15 5.57
N LEU A 169 -4.96 8.51 4.38
CA LEU A 169 -5.48 9.62 3.58
C LEU A 169 -6.96 9.42 3.29
N HIS A 170 -7.33 8.22 2.81
CA HIS A 170 -8.73 7.88 2.57
C HIS A 170 -9.59 8.05 3.84
N GLN A 171 -9.12 7.57 5.00
CA GLN A 171 -9.85 7.76 6.27
C GLN A 171 -10.01 9.24 6.65
N VAL A 172 -8.98 10.06 6.43
CA VAL A 172 -9.06 11.51 6.65
C VAL A 172 -10.11 12.15 5.73
N PHE A 173 -10.13 11.79 4.45
CA PHE A 173 -11.14 12.34 3.53
C PHE A 173 -12.55 11.88 3.86
N LEU A 174 -12.71 10.65 4.35
CA LEU A 174 -14.01 10.16 4.79
C LEU A 174 -14.59 10.93 5.99
N LEU A 175 -13.74 11.53 6.82
CA LEU A 175 -14.14 12.42 7.93
C LEU A 175 -14.64 13.79 7.44
N LEU A 176 -14.48 14.12 6.16
CA LEU A 176 -14.88 15.41 5.56
C LEU A 176 -16.09 15.21 4.64
N PRO A 177 -17.35 15.38 5.14
CA PRO A 177 -18.56 15.00 4.43
C PRO A 177 -18.77 15.73 3.10
N LYS A 178 -18.41 17.03 3.02
CA LYS A 178 -18.50 17.82 1.78
C LYS A 178 -17.49 17.40 0.70
N SER A 179 -16.48 16.59 1.07
CA SER A 179 -15.36 16.29 0.19
C SER A 179 -15.35 14.87 -0.42
N GLN A 180 -16.28 14.00 -0.02
CA GLN A 180 -16.27 12.58 -0.41
C GLN A 180 -16.32 12.35 -1.93
N LYS A 181 -17.01 13.22 -2.69
CA LYS A 181 -17.05 13.16 -4.16
C LYS A 181 -15.71 13.51 -4.81
N TYR A 182 -14.91 14.37 -4.16
CA TYR A 182 -13.60 14.76 -4.66
C TYR A 182 -12.51 13.73 -4.35
N ILE A 183 -12.78 12.71 -3.53
CA ILE A 183 -11.83 11.60 -3.29
C ILE A 183 -11.56 10.85 -4.59
N TRP A 184 -12.62 10.48 -5.32
CA TRP A 184 -12.48 9.80 -6.60
C TRP A 184 -11.83 10.68 -7.65
N LEU A 185 -12.13 11.98 -7.63
CA LEU A 185 -11.51 12.97 -8.50
C LEU A 185 -10.03 13.17 -8.18
N LEU A 186 -9.63 13.15 -6.90
CA LEU A 186 -8.23 13.20 -6.47
C LEU A 186 -7.50 11.90 -6.81
N VAL A 187 -8.12 10.74 -6.60
CA VAL A 187 -7.53 9.43 -6.96
C VAL A 187 -7.32 9.34 -8.47
N VAL A 188 -8.32 9.74 -9.27
CA VAL A 188 -8.22 9.80 -10.72
C VAL A 188 -7.22 10.87 -11.16
N ALA A 189 -7.19 12.04 -10.52
CA ALA A 189 -6.22 13.09 -10.84
C ALA A 189 -4.80 12.69 -10.47
N LEU A 190 -4.56 12.01 -9.35
CA LEU A 190 -3.26 11.47 -8.98
C LEU A 190 -2.83 10.41 -10.00
N GLY A 191 -3.70 9.45 -10.34
CA GLY A 191 -3.43 8.46 -11.40
C GLY A 191 -3.24 9.08 -12.80
N ALA A 192 -3.94 10.17 -13.11
CA ALA A 192 -3.79 10.92 -14.36
C ALA A 192 -2.46 11.71 -14.39
N ILE A 193 -2.13 12.42 -13.31
CA ILE A 193 -0.84 13.11 -13.17
C ILE A 193 0.30 12.09 -13.25
N GLU A 194 0.13 10.90 -12.67
CA GLU A 194 1.08 9.77 -12.76
C GLU A 194 1.24 9.22 -14.19
N THR A 195 0.18 9.18 -14.99
CA THR A 195 0.25 8.73 -16.40
C THR A 195 0.79 9.80 -17.34
N PHE A 196 0.58 11.08 -17.05
CA PHE A 196 0.94 12.20 -17.93
C PHE A 196 2.25 12.91 -17.57
N GLN A 197 2.71 12.90 -16.32
CA GLN A 197 3.98 13.51 -15.93
C GLN A 197 5.03 12.46 -15.56
N ARG A 198 6.16 12.44 -16.29
CA ARG A 198 7.46 11.88 -15.85
C ARG A 198 8.05 12.64 -14.64
N GLY A 199 7.21 13.23 -13.80
CA GLY A 199 7.56 14.18 -12.74
C GLY A 199 8.02 13.47 -11.47
N ARG A 200 9.31 13.62 -11.15
CA ARG A 200 10.07 12.90 -10.11
C ARG A 200 9.62 13.14 -8.65
N PHE A 201 8.75 14.12 -8.37
CA PHE A 201 8.49 14.55 -6.98
C PHE A 201 7.49 13.68 -6.21
N PHE A 202 6.36 13.30 -6.81
CA PHE A 202 5.45 12.32 -6.18
C PHE A 202 6.03 10.90 -6.21
N PHE A 203 6.95 10.65 -7.15
CA PHE A 203 7.54 9.35 -7.43
C PHE A 203 8.49 8.86 -6.33
N LEU A 204 9.23 9.74 -5.63
CA LEU A 204 10.15 9.27 -4.59
C LEU A 204 9.41 8.45 -3.51
N VAL A 205 8.30 8.93 -2.96
CA VAL A 205 7.61 8.17 -1.89
C VAL A 205 6.87 6.92 -2.44
N PHE A 206 6.50 6.90 -3.72
CA PHE A 206 5.58 5.91 -4.29
C PHE A 206 6.16 4.96 -5.35
N TYR A 207 7.37 5.18 -5.83
CA TYR A 207 8.08 4.24 -6.70
C TYR A 207 9.60 4.34 -6.45
N PRO A 208 10.23 3.28 -5.92
CA PRO A 208 11.68 3.26 -5.83
C PRO A 208 12.25 3.27 -7.26
N GLU A 209 12.95 4.32 -7.67
CA GLU A 209 13.69 4.29 -8.94
C GLU A 209 14.87 3.31 -8.86
N ASP A 210 15.26 2.74 -10.00
CA ASP A 210 16.27 1.68 -10.04
C ASP A 210 17.65 2.18 -9.57
N PHE A 211 17.95 3.48 -9.72
CA PHE A 211 19.20 4.07 -9.23
C PHE A 211 19.31 4.10 -7.69
N LEU A 212 18.19 3.99 -6.96
CA LEU A 212 18.20 4.03 -5.49
C LEU A 212 18.90 2.81 -4.88
N TRP A 213 18.92 1.68 -5.59
CA TRP A 213 19.58 0.46 -5.12
C TRP A 213 21.10 0.59 -5.05
N ASN A 214 21.67 1.53 -5.81
CA ASN A 214 23.09 1.86 -5.74
C ASN A 214 23.41 2.90 -4.64
N ARG A 215 22.40 3.58 -4.07
CA ARG A 215 22.56 4.64 -3.08
C ARG A 215 21.72 4.34 -1.84
N LYS A 216 22.30 3.62 -0.88
CA LYS A 216 21.61 3.21 0.35
C LYS A 216 21.05 4.39 1.15
N GLU A 217 21.76 5.53 1.17
CA GLU A 217 21.33 6.73 1.88
C GLU A 217 20.02 7.28 1.31
N TRP A 218 19.88 7.24 -0.02
CA TRP A 218 18.68 7.72 -0.71
C TRP A 218 17.50 6.78 -0.47
N THR A 219 17.75 5.46 -0.47
CA THR A 219 16.75 4.45 -0.11
C THR A 219 16.25 4.66 1.33
N MET A 220 17.15 4.92 2.28
CA MET A 220 16.79 5.21 3.67
C MET A 220 16.04 6.53 3.81
N GLY A 221 16.46 7.56 3.08
CA GLY A 221 15.74 8.84 2.99
C GLY A 221 14.31 8.68 2.46
N LEU A 222 14.11 7.77 1.50
CA LEU A 222 12.79 7.39 0.98
C LEU A 222 11.88 6.84 2.07
N LEU A 223 12.39 5.86 2.81
CA LEU A 223 11.67 5.18 3.89
C LEU A 223 11.31 6.18 5.00
N ALA A 224 12.28 7.01 5.40
CA ALA A 224 12.06 8.06 6.39
C ALA A 224 11.00 9.07 5.92
N GLY A 225 11.09 9.54 4.68
CA GLY A 225 10.11 10.47 4.09
C GLY A 225 8.69 9.89 4.07
N GLY A 226 8.55 8.62 3.71
CA GLY A 226 7.27 7.92 3.76
C GLY A 226 6.69 7.75 5.17
N ILE A 227 7.54 7.46 6.17
CA ILE A 227 7.13 7.41 7.58
C ILE A 227 6.67 8.78 8.08
N VAL A 228 7.42 9.84 7.75
CA VAL A 228 7.06 11.23 8.10
C VAL A 228 5.73 11.62 7.47
N LEU A 229 5.50 11.23 6.20
CA LEU A 229 4.23 11.45 5.53
C LEU A 229 3.07 10.74 6.25
N ALA A 230 3.23 9.46 6.60
CA ALA A 230 2.22 8.71 7.35
C ALA A 230 1.92 9.36 8.72
N ALA A 231 2.95 9.82 9.43
CA ALA A 231 2.81 10.53 10.70
C ALA A 231 2.09 11.89 10.52
N GLY A 232 2.40 12.62 9.45
CA GLY A 232 1.71 13.87 9.09
C GLY A 232 0.22 13.66 8.84
N VAL A 233 -0.14 12.64 8.05
CA VAL A 233 -1.54 12.27 7.78
C VAL A 233 -2.25 11.84 9.06
N TYR A 234 -1.59 11.05 9.92
CA TYR A 234 -2.10 10.70 11.25
C TYR A 234 -2.42 11.94 12.09
N ALA A 235 -1.49 12.91 12.15
CA ALA A 235 -1.65 14.14 12.93
C ALA A 235 -2.80 15.00 12.40
N ILE A 236 -2.95 15.11 11.08
CA ILE A 236 -4.06 15.81 10.42
C ILE A 236 -5.40 15.15 10.80
N GLY A 237 -5.51 13.82 10.64
CA GLY A 237 -6.73 13.09 10.98
C GLY A 237 -7.10 13.20 12.47
N ARG A 238 -6.10 13.18 13.36
CA ARG A 238 -6.29 13.40 14.80
C ARG A 238 -6.80 14.81 15.10
N ARG A 239 -6.25 15.83 14.45
CA ARG A 239 -6.67 17.24 14.61
C ARG A 239 -8.10 17.46 14.12
N ILE A 240 -8.46 16.90 12.97
CA ILE A 240 -9.82 16.98 12.41
C ILE A 240 -10.81 16.27 13.33
N SER A 241 -10.47 15.07 13.82
CA SER A 241 -11.31 14.30 14.76
C SER A 241 -11.52 15.01 16.11
N GLY A 242 -10.64 15.95 16.47
CA GLY A 242 -10.74 16.74 17.69
C GLY A 242 -11.70 17.94 17.58
N ARG A 243 -11.90 18.50 16.39
CA ARG A 243 -12.75 19.69 16.16
C ARG A 243 -14.24 19.32 16.26
N ARG A 244 -15.07 20.20 16.83
CA ARG A 244 -16.53 19.97 16.98
C ARG A 244 -17.31 20.49 15.76
N ASP A 245 -16.71 21.45 15.10
CA ASP A 245 -17.28 22.46 14.21
C ASP A 245 -17.25 22.07 12.72
N ILE A 246 -16.47 21.04 12.36
CA ILE A 246 -16.36 20.55 10.96
C ILE A 246 -17.52 19.60 10.58
N LEU A 247 -18.27 19.11 11.56
CA LEU A 247 -19.26 18.04 11.40
C LEU A 247 -20.71 18.48 11.70
N ASP A 248 -20.95 19.75 12.01
CA ASP A 248 -22.30 20.32 11.99
C ASP A 248 -22.77 20.44 10.55
N VAL A 249 -23.32 19.34 10.06
CA VAL A 249 -24.16 19.30 8.87
C VAL A 249 -25.47 19.97 9.26
N SER A 250 -25.56 21.27 9.00
CA SER A 250 -26.84 21.93 8.69
C SER A 250 -27.32 21.47 7.32
#